data_AF-A0A2U0S8A4-F1
#
_entry.id   AF-A0A2U0S8A4-F1
#
_cell.length_a   1.000
_cell.length_b   1.000
_cell.length_c   1.000
_cell.angle_alpha   90.00
_cell.angle_beta   90.00
_cell.angle_gamma   90.00
#
_symmetry.space_group_name_H-M   'P 1'
#
loop_
_entity.id
_entity.type
_entity.pdbx_description
1 polymer ?
#
loop_
_entity_poly.entity_id
_entity_poly.type
_entity_poly.pdbx_seq_one_letter_code
_entity_poly.pdbx_strand_id
1 'polypeptide(L)'
;MPKVEAIEKKIAWIVSGSLGAIIGLTAILLLRDSLLFDEYFLLAVVITVFPPAVLDYVDYRWKRAIDKHLPDLFRSIVQAQKSGMTLPQALEETSKRNYGPLTNEMKKMVAQMSWGV
;
A
#
# COMPACT_ATOMS: atom_id res chain seq x y z
N MET A 1 2.40 7.21 5.41
CA MET A 1 1.35 6.43 4.71
C MET A 1 1.63 4.97 4.98
N PRO A 2 0.66 4.21 5.51
CA PRO A 2 0.88 2.81 5.86
C PRO A 2 1.14 1.99 4.59
N LYS A 3 2.06 1.03 4.70
CA LYS A 3 2.28 0.01 3.69
C LYS A 3 1.08 -0.94 3.73
N VAL A 4 0.38 -1.08 2.62
CA VAL A 4 -0.70 -2.07 2.52
C VAL A 4 -0.04 -3.43 2.30
N GLU A 5 -0.23 -4.36 3.22
CA GLU A 5 0.36 -5.70 3.10
C GLU A 5 -0.38 -6.54 2.06
N ALA A 6 0.34 -7.48 1.43
CA ALA A 6 -0.26 -8.41 0.47
C ALA A 6 -1.39 -9.25 1.10
N ILE A 7 -1.32 -9.48 2.41
CA ILE A 7 -2.35 -10.17 3.19
C ILE A 7 -3.61 -9.30 3.29
N GLU A 8 -3.47 -7.99 3.54
CA GLU A 8 -4.61 -7.06 3.58
C GLU A 8 -5.31 -6.95 2.23
N LYS A 9 -4.55 -6.91 1.13
CA LYS A 9 -5.11 -6.98 -0.23
C LYS A 9 -5.84 -8.29 -0.48
N LYS A 10 -5.28 -9.42 -0.05
CA LYS A 10 -5.88 -10.75 -0.24
C LYS A 10 -7.15 -10.91 0.58
N ILE A 11 -7.16 -10.45 1.82
CA ILE A 11 -8.35 -10.41 2.68
C ILE A 11 -9.41 -9.50 2.06
N ALA A 12 -9.04 -8.32 1.58
CA ALA A 12 -10.00 -7.42 0.95
C ALA A 12 -10.59 -8.00 -0.34
N TRP A 13 -9.82 -8.71 -1.15
CA TRP A 13 -10.35 -9.44 -2.31
C TRP A 13 -11.31 -10.57 -1.91
N ILE A 14 -10.96 -11.35 -0.87
CA ILE A 14 -11.81 -12.45 -0.38
C ILE A 14 -13.10 -11.91 0.25
N VAL A 15 -13.03 -10.84 1.04
CA VAL A 15 -14.16 -10.23 1.72
C VAL A 15 -15.06 -9.50 0.72
N SER A 16 -14.48 -8.74 -0.22
CA SER A 16 -15.27 -8.03 -1.24
C SER A 16 -15.90 -8.99 -2.24
N GLY A 17 -15.18 -10.06 -2.63
CA GLY A 17 -15.71 -11.10 -3.50
C GLY A 17 -16.84 -11.92 -2.85
N SER A 18 -16.70 -12.27 -1.57
CA SER A 18 -17.75 -13.01 -0.85
C SER A 18 -18.99 -12.16 -0.58
N LEU A 19 -18.82 -10.90 -0.18
CA LEU A 19 -19.93 -9.96 0.02
C LEU A 19 -20.64 -9.64 -1.30
N GLY A 20 -19.88 -9.41 -2.38
CA GLY A 20 -20.40 -9.20 -3.73
C GLY A 20 -21.20 -10.38 -4.27
N ALA A 21 -20.71 -11.60 -4.05
CA ALA A 21 -21.41 -12.82 -4.45
C ALA A 21 -22.74 -13.00 -3.70
N ILE A 22 -22.79 -12.69 -2.40
CA ILE A 22 -24.02 -12.77 -1.61
C ILE A 22 -25.06 -11.75 -2.10
N ILE A 23 -24.64 -10.52 -2.37
CA ILE A 23 -25.53 -9.45 -2.88
C ILE A 23 -26.02 -9.78 -4.30
N GLY A 24 -25.14 -10.27 -5.17
CA GLY A 24 -25.51 -10.71 -6.51
C GLY A 24 -26.48 -11.90 -6.52
N LEU A 25 -26.25 -12.89 -5.65
CA LEU A 25 -27.12 -14.07 -5.54
C LEU A 25 -28.51 -13.69 -5.01
N THR A 26 -28.57 -12.79 -4.03
CA THR A 26 -29.85 -12.27 -3.51
C THR A 26 -30.60 -11.43 -4.55
N ALA A 27 -29.91 -10.61 -5.34
CA ALA A 27 -30.53 -9.84 -6.43
C ALA A 27 -31.11 -10.76 -7.52
N ILE A 28 -30.39 -11.82 -7.92
CA ILE A 28 -30.82 -12.77 -8.94
C ILE A 28 -32.01 -13.63 -8.48
N LEU A 29 -32.04 -14.05 -7.20
CA LEU A 29 -33.08 -14.95 -6.68
C LEU A 29 -34.39 -14.25 -6.30
N LEU A 30 -34.35 -13.00 -5.81
CA LEU A 30 -35.53 -12.34 -5.23
C LEU A 30 -36.12 -11.19 -6.08
N LEU A 31 -35.34 -10.51 -6.93
CA LEU A 31 -35.76 -9.28 -7.61
C LEU A 31 -36.02 -9.41 -9.12
N ARG A 32 -36.03 -10.63 -9.67
CA ARG A 32 -36.07 -10.92 -11.12
C ARG A 32 -37.24 -10.27 -11.89
N ASP A 33 -38.35 -9.99 -11.22
CA ASP A 33 -39.56 -9.39 -11.80
C ASP A 33 -39.79 -7.91 -11.39
N SER A 34 -38.83 -7.28 -10.70
CA SER A 34 -38.98 -5.92 -10.17
C SER A 34 -38.19 -4.88 -10.98
N LEU A 35 -38.78 -3.69 -11.16
CA LEU A 35 -38.16 -2.54 -11.85
C LEU A 35 -36.87 -2.04 -11.18
N LEU A 36 -36.62 -2.43 -9.92
CA LEU A 36 -35.47 -2.04 -9.10
C LEU A 36 -34.26 -2.97 -9.27
N PHE A 37 -34.36 -4.02 -10.10
CA PHE A 37 -33.29 -4.98 -10.33
C PHE A 37 -31.97 -4.32 -10.77
N ASP A 38 -32.04 -3.34 -11.67
CA ASP A 38 -30.86 -2.68 -12.22
C ASP A 38 -30.10 -1.87 -11.16
N GLU A 39 -30.79 -1.17 -10.24
CA GLU A 39 -30.14 -0.39 -9.17
C GLU A 39 -29.43 -1.28 -8.15
N TYR A 40 -30.06 -2.40 -7.76
CA TYR A 40 -29.45 -3.36 -6.84
C TYR A 40 -28.26 -4.10 -7.48
N PHE A 41 -28.36 -4.43 -8.77
CA PHE A 41 -27.25 -5.04 -9.50
C PHE A 41 -26.05 -4.09 -9.61
N LEU A 42 -26.31 -2.81 -9.92
CA LEU A 42 -25.25 -1.79 -10.02
C LEU A 42 -24.57 -1.58 -8.65
N LEU A 43 -25.34 -1.52 -7.55
CA LEU A 43 -24.80 -1.46 -6.19
C LEU A 43 -23.95 -2.68 -5.84
N ALA A 44 -24.37 -3.89 -6.22
CA ALA A 44 -23.60 -5.12 -5.99
C ALA A 44 -22.22 -5.07 -6.66
N VAL A 45 -22.17 -4.63 -7.92
CA VAL A 45 -20.92 -4.48 -8.67
C VAL A 45 -20.03 -3.42 -8.04
N VAL A 46 -20.59 -2.27 -7.67
CA VAL A 46 -19.82 -1.18 -7.04
C VAL A 46 -19.22 -1.64 -5.71
N ILE A 47 -19.98 -2.28 -4.83
CA ILE A 47 -19.48 -2.76 -3.54
C ILE A 47 -18.40 -3.85 -3.72
N THR A 48 -18.49 -4.64 -4.79
CA THR A 48 -17.49 -5.68 -5.09
C THR A 48 -16.17 -5.07 -5.57
N VAL A 49 -16.24 -4.08 -6.46
CA VAL A 49 -15.06 -3.52 -7.16
C VAL A 49 -14.41 -2.38 -6.38
N PHE A 50 -15.20 -1.61 -5.63
CA PHE A 50 -14.72 -0.39 -4.99
C PHE A 50 -13.65 -0.62 -3.90
N PRO A 51 -13.83 -1.54 -2.91
CA PRO A 51 -12.82 -1.77 -1.89
C PRO A 51 -11.45 -2.24 -2.42
N PRO A 52 -11.36 -3.25 -3.33
CA PRO A 52 -10.05 -3.67 -3.85
C PRO A 52 -9.40 -2.56 -4.69
N ALA A 53 -10.18 -1.81 -5.48
CA ALA A 53 -9.65 -0.69 -6.27
C ALA A 53 -9.03 0.41 -5.39
N VAL A 54 -9.66 0.74 -4.26
CA VAL A 54 -9.12 1.73 -3.31
C VAL A 54 -7.80 1.24 -2.71
N LEU A 55 -7.70 -0.03 -2.32
CA LEU A 55 -6.47 -0.59 -1.76
C LEU A 55 -5.33 -0.64 -2.78
N ASP A 56 -5.63 -0.99 -4.02
CA ASP A 56 -4.65 -0.96 -5.10
C ASP A 56 -4.17 0.47 -5.38
N TYR A 57 -5.06 1.46 -5.32
CA TYR A 57 -4.69 2.86 -5.47
C TYR A 57 -3.80 3.35 -4.33
N VAL A 58 -4.08 2.98 -3.07
CA VAL A 58 -3.24 3.35 -1.92
C VAL A 58 -1.85 2.73 -2.02
N ASP A 59 -1.74 1.45 -2.37
CA ASP A 59 -0.46 0.78 -2.59
C ASP A 59 0.32 1.41 -3.77
N TYR A 60 -0.36 1.69 -4.87
CA TYR A 60 0.24 2.40 -6.00
C TYR A 60 0.79 3.76 -5.60
N ARG A 61 0.03 4.54 -4.81
CA ARG A 61 0.48 5.85 -4.30
C ARG A 61 1.71 5.70 -3.39
N TRP A 62 1.75 4.67 -2.54
CA TRP A 62 2.88 4.40 -1.66
C TRP A 62 4.15 4.04 -2.46
N LYS A 63 4.05 3.12 -3.42
CA LYS A 63 5.17 2.74 -4.31
C LYS A 63 5.68 3.93 -5.10
N ARG A 64 4.78 4.71 -5.70
CA ARG A 64 5.16 5.91 -6.45
C ARG A 64 5.85 6.97 -5.58
N ALA A 65 5.45 7.10 -4.32
CA ALA A 65 6.12 7.99 -3.38
C ALA A 65 7.53 7.47 -3.02
N ILE A 66 7.72 6.14 -2.96
CA ILE A 66 9.05 5.55 -2.79
C ILE A 66 9.94 5.84 -3.98
N ASP A 67 9.48 5.52 -5.19
CA ASP A 67 10.27 5.69 -6.42
C ASP A 67 10.72 7.14 -6.62
N LYS A 68 9.89 8.10 -6.17
CA LYS A 68 10.21 9.53 -6.22
C LYS A 68 11.37 9.92 -5.29
N HIS A 69 11.43 9.34 -4.09
CA HIS A 69 12.42 9.70 -3.07
C HIS A 69 13.66 8.80 -3.06
N LEU A 70 13.61 7.66 -3.75
CA LEU A 70 14.69 6.70 -3.83
C LEU A 70 16.00 7.30 -4.40
N PRO A 71 16.00 8.08 -5.49
CA PRO A 71 17.23 8.69 -6.01
C PRO A 71 17.84 9.70 -5.03
N ASP A 72 17.00 10.48 -4.35
CA ASP A 72 17.44 11.48 -3.36
C ASP A 72 18.08 10.81 -2.13
N LEU A 73 17.53 9.67 -1.72
CA LEU A 73 18.11 8.82 -0.67
C LEU A 73 19.52 8.39 -1.06
N PHE A 74 19.69 7.76 -2.23
CA PHE A 74 20.99 7.29 -2.70
C PHE A 74 21.99 8.43 -2.86
N ARG A 75 21.55 9.57 -3.40
CA ARG A 75 22.39 10.77 -3.52
C ARG A 75 22.91 11.23 -2.16
N SER A 76 22.07 11.21 -1.14
CA SER A 76 22.45 11.63 0.22
C SER A 76 23.43 10.65 0.86
N ILE A 77 23.25 9.34 0.66
CA ILE A 77 24.20 8.31 1.13
C ILE A 77 25.58 8.51 0.47
N VAL A 78 25.60 8.66 -0.86
CA VAL A 78 26.85 8.88 -1.61
C VAL A 78 27.53 10.17 -1.18
N GLN A 79 26.76 11.23 -0.93
CA GLN A 79 27.31 12.51 -0.46
C GLN A 79 27.91 12.39 0.95
N ALA A 80 27.24 11.69 1.86
CA ALA A 80 27.76 11.38 3.18
C ALA A 80 29.05 10.56 3.10
N GLN A 81 29.09 9.51 2.26
CA GLN A 81 30.30 8.71 2.06
C GLN A 81 31.45 9.55 1.45
N LYS A 82 31.17 10.45 0.50
CA LYS A 82 32.16 11.37 -0.07
C LYS A 82 32.73 12.37 0.95
N SER A 83 31.98 12.67 2.02
CA SER A 83 32.48 13.48 3.14
C SER A 83 33.37 12.72 4.13
N GLY A 84 33.60 11.42 3.89
CA GLY A 84 34.43 10.56 4.74
C GLY A 84 33.64 9.79 5.81
N MET A 85 32.31 9.83 5.79
CA MET A 85 31.49 8.97 6.66
C MET A 85 31.61 7.51 6.25
N THR A 86 31.66 6.61 7.23
CA THR A 86 31.51 5.16 6.97
C THR A 86 30.08 4.85 6.51
N LEU A 87 29.88 3.74 5.80
CA LEU A 87 28.55 3.35 5.31
C LEU A 87 27.48 3.29 6.42
N PRO A 88 27.77 2.71 7.62
CA PRO A 88 26.80 2.71 8.72
C PRO A 88 26.43 4.13 9.19
N GLN A 89 27.42 5.01 9.33
CA GLN A 89 27.20 6.42 9.70
C GLN A 89 26.42 7.18 8.64
N ALA A 90 26.72 6.95 7.36
CA ALA A 90 26.00 7.56 6.25
C ALA A 90 24.53 7.14 6.22
N LEU A 91 24.24 5.87 6.50
CA LEU A 91 22.87 5.35 6.60
C LEU A 91 22.14 5.91 7.83
N GLU A 92 22.82 6.02 8.97
CA GLU A 92 22.27 6.61 10.18
C GLU A 92 21.90 8.08 9.97
N GLU A 93 22.81 8.89 9.44
CA GLU A 93 22.56 10.30 9.11
C GLU A 93 21.46 10.46 8.08
N THR A 94 21.44 9.61 7.05
CA THR A 94 20.38 9.63 6.04
C THR A 94 19.04 9.25 6.65
N SER A 95 18.96 8.31 7.60
CA SER A 95 17.69 7.90 8.25
C SER A 95 17.03 9.00 9.09
N LYS A 96 17.81 10.00 9.53
CA LYS A 96 17.30 11.19 10.24
C LYS A 96 16.57 12.15 9.31
N ARG A 97 16.80 12.06 7.99
CA ARG A 97 16.15 12.91 6.97
C ARG A 97 14.79 12.34 6.54
N ASN A 98 13.92 13.25 6.08
CA ASN A 98 12.58 12.89 5.62
C ASN A 98 12.56 12.54 4.12
N TYR A 99 12.25 11.28 3.81
CA TYR A 99 12.04 10.70 2.48
C TYR A 99 10.62 10.13 2.34
N GLY A 100 9.68 10.63 3.16
CA GLY A 100 8.30 10.17 3.20
C GLY A 100 8.21 8.70 3.63
N PRO A 101 7.64 7.80 2.80
CA PRO A 101 7.45 6.40 3.16
C PRO A 101 8.75 5.63 3.41
N LEU A 102 9.89 6.04 2.83
CA LEU A 102 11.17 5.36 3.05
C LEU A 102 11.77 5.63 4.44
N THR A 103 11.44 6.74 5.10
CA THR A 103 12.09 7.11 6.36
C THR A 103 11.87 6.06 7.45
N ASN A 104 10.67 5.48 7.52
CA ASN A 104 10.37 4.45 8.52
C ASN A 104 11.15 3.15 8.25
N GLU A 105 11.23 2.74 6.99
CA GLU A 105 11.99 1.55 6.58
C GLU A 105 13.50 1.76 6.79
N MET A 106 14.02 2.95 6.48
CA MET A 106 15.41 3.32 6.72
C MET A 106 15.77 3.29 8.21
N LYS A 107 14.91 3.84 9.08
CA LYS A 107 15.11 3.78 10.54
C LYS A 107 15.11 2.34 11.05
N LYS A 108 14.22 1.49 10.51
CA LYS A 108 14.16 0.07 10.86
C LYS A 108 15.44 -0.67 10.44
N MET A 109 15.93 -0.42 9.24
CA MET A 109 17.17 -0.99 8.72
C MET A 109 18.40 -0.54 9.54
N VAL A 110 18.50 0.76 9.86
CA VAL A 110 19.57 1.29 10.71
C VAL A 110 19.51 0.69 12.12
N ALA A 111 18.31 0.54 12.68
CA ALA A 111 18.14 -0.15 13.95
C ALA A 111 18.68 -1.58 13.85
N GLN A 112 18.23 -2.40 12.88
CA GLN A 112 18.72 -3.78 12.71
C GLN A 112 20.24 -3.87 12.61
N MET A 113 20.85 -3.01 11.81
CA MET A 113 22.30 -2.90 11.67
C MET A 113 22.99 -2.53 12.99
N SER A 114 22.40 -1.63 13.80
CA SER A 114 22.93 -1.27 15.13
C SER A 114 22.87 -2.43 16.14
N TRP A 115 21.93 -3.35 15.95
CA TRP A 115 21.82 -4.60 16.73
C TRP A 115 22.68 -5.74 16.16
N GLY A 116 23.40 -5.51 15.05
CA GLY A 116 24.26 -6.52 14.41
C GLY A 116 23.48 -7.61 13.65
N VAL A 117 22.22 -7.35 13.27
CA VAL A 117 21.33 -8.26 12.53
C VAL A 117 21.20 -7.83 11.08
#